data_AF-A0A9E3XTR7-F1
#
_entry.id   AF-A0A9E3XTR7-F1
#
_cell.length_a   1.000
_cell.length_b   1.000
_cell.length_c   1.000
_cell.angle_alpha   90.00
_cell.angle_beta   90.00
_cell.angle_gamma   90.00
#
_symmetry.space_group_name_H-M   'P 1'
#
loop_
_entity.id
_entity.type
_entity.pdbx_description
1 polymer ?
#
loop_
_entity_poly.entity_id
_entity_poly.type
_entity_poly.pdbx_seq_one_letter_code
_entity_poly.pdbx_strand_id
1 'polypeptide(L)'
;SGSPETTPGGRALKFYSSGRLDIRRIESIKDGAEVVGSRTRVKVVKNKVAPPFKQAEFDIMYGKGISREGSLLDMAVDMGIVKKSGAWFTYEGEQLGQGRENAKNFLAANPEIMVEVSERVRVQAGIGGDVEADAEFSDADDEPIEID
;
A
#
# COMPACT_ATOMS: atom_id res chain seq x y z
N SER A 1 29.83 1.22 -11.71
CA SER A 1 28.90 2.17 -12.37
C SER A 1 27.84 2.55 -11.34
N GLY A 2 28.01 3.68 -10.64
CA GLY A 2 27.14 4.08 -9.52
C GLY A 2 26.19 5.18 -9.95
N SER A 3 24.89 5.03 -9.67
CA SER A 3 23.89 6.06 -9.97
C SER A 3 24.30 7.40 -9.33
N PRO A 4 24.26 8.53 -10.07
CA PRO A 4 24.70 9.85 -9.60
C PRO A 4 23.72 10.51 -8.61
N GLU A 5 22.59 9.88 -8.28
CA GLU A 5 21.57 10.45 -7.40
C GLU A 5 22.04 10.52 -5.94
N THR A 6 22.34 11.74 -5.47
CA THR A 6 22.75 12.03 -4.09
C THR A 6 21.67 12.85 -3.38
N THR A 7 21.23 12.37 -2.21
CA THR A 7 20.31 13.12 -1.35
C THR A 7 21.08 14.24 -0.62
N PRO A 8 20.61 15.51 -0.66
CA PRO A 8 21.23 16.59 0.13
C PRO A 8 21.13 16.29 1.64
N GLY A 9 22.11 16.73 2.43
CA GLY A 9 22.20 16.43 3.88
C GLY A 9 23.40 15.55 4.31
N GLY A 10 24.37 15.34 3.42
CA GLY A 10 25.61 14.62 3.73
C GLY A 10 25.44 13.09 3.84
N ARG A 11 26.50 12.40 4.28
CA ARG A 11 26.51 10.92 4.38
C ARG A 11 25.82 10.38 5.64
N ALA A 12 25.63 11.20 6.67
CA ALA A 12 25.12 10.77 7.98
C ALA A 12 23.72 10.14 7.88
N LEU A 13 22.79 10.77 7.14
CA LEU A 13 21.43 10.27 6.94
C LEU A 13 21.42 8.86 6.31
N LYS A 14 22.41 8.54 5.48
CA LYS A 14 22.56 7.21 4.86
C LYS A 14 22.87 6.12 5.88
N PHE A 15 23.53 6.43 7.00
CA PHE A 15 23.93 5.45 8.02
C PHE A 15 22.90 5.32 9.15
N TYR A 16 22.33 6.45 9.61
CA TYR A 16 21.38 6.46 10.71
C TYR A 16 19.95 6.03 10.34
N SER A 17 19.52 6.18 9.08
CA SER A 17 18.18 5.75 8.65
C SER A 17 17.93 4.25 8.80
N SER A 18 16.80 3.85 9.39
CA SER A 18 16.35 2.45 9.46
C SER A 18 15.72 1.96 8.16
N GLY A 19 15.11 2.88 7.40
CA GLY A 19 14.60 2.64 6.04
C GLY A 19 14.92 3.81 5.12
N ARG A 20 15.10 3.55 3.83
CA ARG A 20 15.19 4.58 2.77
C ARG A 20 14.31 4.18 1.61
N LEU A 21 13.49 5.12 1.17
CA LEU A 21 12.57 4.98 0.06
C LEU A 21 13.02 5.91 -1.07
N ASP A 22 13.13 5.36 -2.28
CA ASP A 22 13.33 6.10 -3.51
C ASP A 22 11.97 6.19 -4.22
N ILE A 23 11.42 7.40 -4.29
CA ILE A 23 10.08 7.67 -4.82
C ILE A 23 10.23 8.30 -6.19
N ARG A 24 9.63 7.71 -7.21
CA ARG A 24 9.67 8.22 -8.59
C ARG A 24 8.29 8.22 -9.21
N ARG A 25 7.92 9.33 -9.84
CA ARG A 25 6.75 9.39 -10.71
C ARG A 25 7.04 8.63 -12.00
N ILE A 26 6.16 7.71 -12.37
CA ILE A 26 6.31 6.87 -13.57
C ILE A 26 5.35 7.28 -14.68
N GLU A 27 4.12 7.65 -14.36
CA GLU A 27 3.09 7.99 -15.34
C GLU A 27 2.17 9.09 -14.83
N SER A 28 1.55 9.84 -15.74
CA SER A 28 0.52 10.82 -15.43
C SER A 28 -0.84 10.19 -15.60
N ILE A 29 -1.67 10.22 -14.56
CA ILE A 29 -3.05 9.73 -14.63
C ILE A 29 -3.88 10.86 -15.22
N LYS A 30 -4.54 10.58 -16.34
CA LYS A 30 -5.40 11.54 -17.03
C LYS A 30 -6.85 11.08 -17.00
N ASP A 31 -7.75 12.04 -16.79
CA ASP A 31 -9.17 11.86 -17.02
C ASP A 31 -9.56 12.76 -18.20
N GLY A 32 -9.82 12.13 -19.35
CA GLY A 32 -9.94 12.83 -20.63
C GLY A 32 -8.70 13.68 -20.95
N ALA A 33 -8.86 15.00 -20.92
CA ALA A 33 -7.79 15.96 -21.20
C ALA A 33 -7.05 16.44 -19.94
N GLU A 34 -7.60 16.23 -18.75
CA GLU A 34 -7.06 16.75 -17.49
C GLU A 34 -6.13 15.74 -16.81
N VAL A 35 -5.04 16.23 -16.20
CA VAL A 35 -4.13 15.39 -15.41
C VAL A 35 -4.63 15.37 -13.97
N VAL A 36 -5.29 14.29 -13.58
CA VAL A 36 -5.92 14.12 -12.26
C VAL A 36 -5.00 13.49 -11.22
N GLY A 37 -3.84 12.96 -11.62
CA GLY A 37 -2.89 12.38 -10.69
C GLY A 37 -1.61 11.87 -11.33
N SER A 38 -0.86 11.08 -10.56
CA SER A 38 0.38 10.47 -11.00
C SER A 38 0.54 9.07 -10.43
N ARG A 39 0.89 8.11 -11.29
CA ARG A 39 1.32 6.79 -10.86
C ARG A 39 2.76 6.90 -10.38
N THR A 40 3.00 6.44 -9.17
CA THR A 40 4.27 6.59 -8.46
C THR A 40 4.79 5.22 -8.07
N ARG A 41 6.09 5.02 -8.29
CA ARG A 41 6.82 3.82 -7.88
C ARG A 41 7.75 4.18 -6.73
N VAL A 42 7.68 3.40 -5.66
CA VAL A 42 8.55 3.52 -4.49
C VAL A 42 9.41 2.28 -4.38
N LYS A 43 10.74 2.47 -4.36
CA LYS A 43 11.71 1.41 -4.15
C LYS A 43 12.35 1.53 -2.78
N VAL A 44 12.36 0.43 -2.03
CA VAL A 44 13.04 0.38 -0.73
C VAL A 44 14.54 0.21 -0.97
N VAL A 45 15.32 1.29 -0.97
CA VAL A 45 16.77 1.26 -1.24
C VAL A 45 17.62 0.94 0.00
N LYS A 46 17.03 1.04 1.21
CA LYS A 46 17.62 0.56 2.46
C LYS A 46 16.49 0.08 3.37
N ASN A 47 16.67 -1.05 4.01
CA ASN A 47 15.77 -1.55 5.04
C ASN A 47 16.61 -2.31 6.07
N LYS A 48 16.52 -1.93 7.34
CA LYS A 48 17.19 -2.62 8.45
C LYS A 48 16.27 -3.64 9.15
N VAL A 49 14.96 -3.62 8.85
CA VAL A 49 13.93 -4.38 9.57
C VAL A 49 13.42 -5.56 8.74
N ALA A 50 13.41 -5.44 7.41
CA ALA A 50 12.94 -6.48 6.50
C ALA A 50 13.76 -6.52 5.20
N PRO A 51 13.51 -7.46 4.28
CA PRO A 51 14.24 -7.55 3.02
C PRO A 51 14.19 -6.24 2.21
N PRO A 52 15.35 -5.67 1.80
CA PRO A 52 15.40 -4.45 0.99
C PRO A 52 15.07 -4.73 -0.49
N PHE A 53 15.03 -3.68 -1.30
CA PHE A 53 14.83 -3.67 -2.75
C PHE A 53 13.46 -4.07 -3.28
N LYS A 54 12.50 -4.32 -2.39
CA LYS A 54 11.08 -4.39 -2.76
C LYS A 54 10.61 -3.07 -3.38
N GLN A 55 9.67 -3.17 -4.30
CA GLN A 55 9.06 -2.04 -5.00
C GLN A 55 7.55 -2.06 -4.74
N ALA A 56 6.97 -0.88 -4.61
CA ALA A 56 5.53 -0.69 -4.53
C ALA A 56 5.11 0.33 -5.58
N GLU A 57 3.99 0.09 -6.24
CA GLU A 57 3.38 1.04 -7.16
C GLU A 57 2.01 1.44 -6.65
N PHE A 58 1.73 2.73 -6.71
CA PHE A 58 0.43 3.26 -6.32
C PHE A 58 0.14 4.57 -7.02
N ASP A 59 -1.14 4.91 -7.04
CA ASP A 59 -1.63 6.14 -7.64
C ASP A 59 -1.69 7.24 -6.58
N ILE A 60 -1.14 8.41 -6.90
CA ILE A 60 -1.31 9.64 -6.13
C ILE A 60 -2.24 10.56 -6.90
N MET A 61 -3.46 10.74 -6.39
CA MET A 61 -4.48 11.61 -6.97
C MET A 61 -4.35 13.02 -6.40
N TYR A 62 -4.39 14.04 -7.25
CA TYR A 62 -4.26 15.43 -6.78
C TYR A 62 -5.47 15.82 -5.91
N GLY A 63 -5.21 16.44 -4.76
CA GLY A 63 -6.25 16.83 -3.80
C GLY A 63 -6.82 15.70 -2.92
N LYS A 64 -6.54 14.42 -3.24
CA LYS A 64 -6.99 13.26 -2.44
C LYS A 64 -5.85 12.46 -1.80
N GLY A 65 -4.64 12.55 -2.36
CA GLY A 65 -3.47 11.80 -1.88
C GLY A 65 -3.39 10.39 -2.48
N ILE A 66 -2.83 9.44 -1.74
CA ILE A 66 -2.64 8.06 -2.20
C ILE A 66 -4.01 7.36 -2.31
N SER A 67 -4.33 6.80 -3.48
CA SER A 67 -5.56 6.03 -3.67
C SER A 67 -5.41 4.64 -3.07
N ARG A 68 -6.07 4.41 -1.93
CA ARG A 68 -6.05 3.13 -1.21
C ARG A 68 -6.77 2.05 -1.99
N GLU A 69 -7.88 2.40 -2.61
CA GLU A 69 -8.76 1.53 -3.40
C GLU A 69 -8.03 1.05 -4.65
N GLY A 70 -7.30 1.95 -5.33
CA GLY A 70 -6.50 1.59 -6.50
C GLY A 70 -5.38 0.62 -6.15
N SER A 71 -4.63 0.90 -5.08
CA SER A 71 -3.59 -0.01 -4.60
C SER A 71 -4.15 -1.35 -4.15
N LEU A 72 -5.28 -1.35 -3.45
CA LEU A 72 -5.93 -2.58 -3.00
C LEU A 72 -6.38 -3.43 -4.19
N LEU A 73 -7.04 -2.83 -5.18
CA LEU A 73 -7.50 -3.52 -6.37
C LEU A 73 -6.34 -4.15 -7.14
N ASP A 74 -5.25 -3.41 -7.34
CA ASP A 74 -4.06 -3.92 -8.03
C ASP A 74 -3.46 -5.12 -7.27
N MET A 75 -3.30 -5.02 -5.95
CA MET A 75 -2.81 -6.14 -5.13
C MET A 75 -3.76 -7.34 -5.16
N ALA A 76 -5.08 -7.11 -5.08
CA ALA A 76 -6.07 -8.17 -5.09
C ALA A 76 -6.10 -8.91 -6.44
N VAL A 77 -5.86 -8.21 -7.54
CA VAL A 77 -5.74 -8.82 -8.88
C VAL A 77 -4.44 -9.62 -8.99
N ASP A 78 -3.32 -9.06 -8.55
CA ASP A 78 -2.01 -9.73 -8.57
C ASP A 78 -2.01 -11.02 -7.71
N MET A 79 -2.74 -11.01 -6.59
CA MET A 79 -2.90 -12.16 -5.70
C MET A 79 -4.00 -13.15 -6.14
N GLY A 80 -4.75 -12.82 -7.19
CA GLY A 80 -5.82 -13.66 -7.74
C GLY A 80 -7.13 -13.65 -6.93
N ILE A 81 -7.26 -12.76 -5.94
CA ILE A 81 -8.47 -12.55 -5.13
C ILE A 81 -9.56 -11.92 -6.00
N VAL A 82 -9.20 -10.91 -6.79
CA VAL A 82 -10.07 -10.30 -7.81
C VAL A 82 -9.71 -10.86 -9.18
N LYS A 83 -10.69 -11.39 -9.89
CA LYS A 83 -10.51 -11.92 -11.24
C LYS A 83 -10.69 -10.82 -12.26
N LYS A 84 -9.75 -10.73 -13.21
CA LYS A 84 -9.82 -9.84 -14.36
C LYS A 84 -10.16 -10.64 -15.62
N SER A 85 -11.38 -10.48 -16.13
CA SER A 85 -11.84 -11.09 -17.38
C SER A 85 -11.92 -10.03 -18.48
N GLY A 86 -10.80 -9.86 -19.20
CA GLY A 86 -10.65 -8.79 -20.18
C GLY A 86 -10.63 -7.41 -19.51
N ALA A 87 -11.67 -6.61 -19.74
CA ALA A 87 -11.86 -5.32 -19.08
C ALA A 87 -12.67 -5.41 -17.77
N TRP A 88 -13.28 -6.55 -17.46
CA TRP A 88 -14.14 -6.70 -16.29
C TRP A 88 -13.36 -7.16 -15.07
N PHE A 89 -13.69 -6.59 -13.90
CA PHE A 89 -13.19 -7.00 -12.59
C PHE A 89 -14.32 -7.69 -11.83
N THR A 90 -14.04 -8.86 -11.27
CA THR A 90 -15.03 -9.69 -10.59
C THR A 90 -14.45 -10.22 -9.28
N TYR A 91 -15.21 -10.09 -8.21
CA TYR A 91 -14.88 -10.59 -6.89
C TYR A 91 -16.00 -11.54 -6.44
N GLU A 92 -15.66 -12.80 -6.14
CA GLU A 92 -16.63 -13.82 -5.67
C GLU A 92 -17.93 -13.98 -6.48
N GLY A 93 -17.91 -13.63 -7.76
CA GLY A 93 -19.09 -13.66 -8.64
C GLY A 93 -19.80 -12.32 -8.79
N GLU A 94 -19.45 -11.33 -7.97
CA GLU A 94 -19.92 -9.95 -8.08
C GLU A 94 -19.04 -9.14 -9.04
N GLN A 95 -19.67 -8.39 -9.94
CA GLN A 95 -18.96 -7.50 -10.86
C GLN A 95 -18.63 -6.18 -10.18
N LEU A 96 -17.35 -5.95 -9.90
CA LEU A 96 -16.85 -4.68 -9.38
C LEU A 96 -16.94 -3.55 -10.43
N GLY A 97 -16.86 -3.92 -11.72
CA GLY A 97 -17.08 -2.99 -12.83
C GLY A 97 -16.19 -3.24 -14.04
N GLN A 98 -16.47 -2.48 -15.10
CA GLN A 98 -15.68 -2.48 -16.34
C GLN A 98 -14.58 -1.42 -16.26
N GLY A 99 -13.33 -1.86 -16.28
CA GLY A 99 -12.16 -1.00 -16.18
C GLY A 99 -11.77 -0.69 -14.73
N ARG A 100 -10.49 -0.33 -14.54
CA ARG A 100 -9.89 -0.12 -13.22
C ARG A 100 -10.57 1.02 -12.45
N GLU A 101 -10.95 2.10 -13.13
CA GLU A 101 -11.54 3.27 -12.46
C GLU A 101 -12.95 2.99 -11.92
N ASN A 102 -13.78 2.25 -12.67
CA ASN A 102 -15.10 1.84 -12.19
C ASN A 102 -14.99 0.86 -11.01
N ALA A 103 -14.08 -0.11 -11.08
CA ALA A 103 -13.83 -1.03 -9.97
C ALA A 103 -13.32 -0.30 -8.70
N LYS A 104 -12.48 0.72 -8.86
CA LYS A 104 -12.06 1.59 -7.74
C LYS A 104 -13.24 2.36 -7.14
N ASN A 105 -14.08 2.96 -7.98
CA ASN A 105 -15.25 3.69 -7.51
C ASN A 105 -16.25 2.76 -6.78
N PHE A 106 -16.39 1.53 -7.26
CA PHE A 106 -17.19 0.52 -6.60
C PHE A 106 -16.65 0.16 -5.21
N LEU A 107 -15.34 -0.07 -5.07
CA LEU A 107 -14.72 -0.33 -3.76
C LEU A 107 -14.84 0.89 -2.82
N ALA A 108 -14.73 2.10 -3.35
CA ALA A 108 -14.93 3.33 -2.58
C ALA A 108 -16.38 3.49 -2.08
N ALA A 109 -17.36 3.04 -2.88
CA ALA A 109 -18.77 3.11 -2.53
C ALA A 109 -19.22 1.98 -1.59
N ASN A 110 -18.52 0.84 -1.59
CA ASN A 110 -18.85 -0.35 -0.80
C ASN A 110 -17.73 -0.65 0.21
N PRO A 111 -17.68 0.06 1.35
CA PRO A 111 -16.61 -0.07 2.33
C PRO A 111 -16.54 -1.47 2.96
N GLU A 112 -17.67 -2.19 3.05
CA GLU A 112 -17.73 -3.57 3.52
C GLU A 112 -16.91 -4.52 2.64
N ILE A 113 -17.11 -4.48 1.32
CA ILE A 113 -16.34 -5.26 0.35
C ILE A 113 -14.86 -4.82 0.37
N MET A 114 -14.60 -3.52 0.52
CA MET A 114 -13.23 -3.00 0.61
C MET A 114 -12.47 -3.56 1.82
N VAL A 115 -13.11 -3.61 2.99
CA VAL A 115 -12.51 -4.19 4.21
C VAL A 115 -12.25 -5.67 4.01
N GLU A 116 -13.22 -6.41 3.50
CA GLU A 116 -13.12 -7.84 3.27
C GLU A 116 -11.96 -8.18 2.30
N VAL A 117 -11.90 -7.51 1.15
CA VAL A 117 -10.81 -7.69 0.18
C VAL A 117 -9.47 -7.29 0.80
N SER A 118 -9.42 -6.22 1.59
CA SER A 118 -8.22 -5.78 2.31
C SER A 118 -7.73 -6.82 3.31
N GLU A 119 -8.61 -7.43 4.08
CA GLU A 119 -8.25 -8.49 5.03
C GLU A 119 -7.69 -9.71 4.30
N ARG A 120 -8.38 -10.18 3.25
CA ARG A 120 -7.90 -11.30 2.43
C ARG A 120 -6.52 -11.04 1.82
N VAL A 121 -6.31 -9.83 1.28
CA VAL A 121 -5.00 -9.40 0.75
C VAL A 121 -3.94 -9.42 1.85
N ARG A 122 -4.24 -8.93 3.06
CA ARG A 122 -3.29 -8.92 4.19
C ARG A 122 -2.94 -10.32 4.66
N VAL A 123 -3.92 -11.20 4.80
CA VAL A 123 -3.74 -12.60 5.18
C VAL A 123 -2.84 -13.30 4.15
N GLN A 124 -3.15 -13.16 2.87
CA GLN A 124 -2.36 -13.78 1.80
C GLN A 124 -0.95 -13.17 1.68
N ALA A 125 -0.78 -11.89 2.01
CA ALA A 125 0.53 -11.24 2.10
C ALA A 125 1.37 -11.67 3.33
N GLY A 126 0.80 -12.48 4.23
CA GLY A 126 1.46 -12.89 5.47
C GLY A 126 1.58 -11.76 6.50
N ILE A 127 0.76 -10.72 6.36
CA ILE A 127 0.68 -9.57 7.28
C ILE A 127 -0.59 -9.67 8.15
N GLY A 128 -1.57 -10.48 7.72
CA GLY A 128 -2.72 -10.87 8.52
C GLY A 128 -2.37 -12.05 9.41
N GLY A 129 -1.68 -11.76 10.51
CA GLY A 129 -1.55 -12.64 11.67
C GLY A 129 -1.88 -11.80 12.91
N ASP A 130 -2.93 -12.21 13.61
CA ASP A 130 -3.33 -11.78 14.95
C ASP A 130 -3.54 -10.27 15.15
N VAL A 131 -4.72 -9.82 14.71
CA VAL A 131 -5.49 -8.85 15.51
C VAL A 131 -6.62 -9.60 16.21
N GLU A 132 -6.36 -10.80 16.72
CA GLU A 132 -7.01 -11.20 17.95
C GLU A 132 -6.32 -10.41 19.07
N ALA A 133 -7.15 -9.85 19.93
CA ALA A 133 -6.76 -8.92 20.96
C ALA A 133 -5.95 -9.62 22.06
N ASP A 134 -4.63 -9.70 21.91
CA ASP A 134 -3.70 -9.80 23.05
C ASP A 134 -3.16 -8.40 23.37
N ALA A 135 -4.09 -7.48 23.57
CA ALA A 135 -3.89 -6.36 24.47
C ALA A 135 -4.89 -6.51 25.60
N GLU A 136 -4.88 -7.67 26.27
CA GLU A 136 -5.41 -7.73 27.62
C GLU A 136 -4.48 -6.85 28.46
N PHE A 137 -4.97 -5.67 28.83
CA PHE A 137 -4.42 -4.89 29.92
C PHE A 137 -4.37 -5.82 31.12
N SER A 138 -3.18 -6.32 31.45
CA SER A 138 -3.03 -7.24 32.57
C SER A 138 -2.86 -6.41 33.84
N ASP A 139 -3.24 -6.95 35.00
CA ASP A 139 -3.04 -6.28 36.28
C ASP A 139 -1.55 -5.96 36.56
N ALA A 140 -0.61 -6.50 35.77
CA ALA A 140 0.81 -6.17 35.82
C ALA A 140 1.17 -4.80 35.23
N ASP A 141 0.30 -4.20 34.40
CA ASP A 141 0.52 -2.84 33.87
C ASP A 141 0.14 -1.73 34.87
N ASP A 142 -0.54 -2.08 35.97
CA ASP A 142 -0.87 -1.18 37.10
C ASP A 142 0.18 -1.24 38.22
N GLU A 143 1.22 -2.09 38.09
CA GLU A 143 2.31 -2.12 39.07
C GLU A 143 3.24 -0.89 38.90
N PRO A 144 3.51 -0.14 39.98
CA PRO A 144 4.41 1.00 39.91
C PRO A 144 5.83 0.51 39.57
N ILE A 145 6.40 1.08 38.52
CA ILE A 145 7.77 0.79 38.09
C ILE A 145 8.73 1.20 39.21
N GLU A 146 9.35 0.23 39.86
CA GLU A 146 10.41 0.50 40.83
C GLU A 146 11.67 0.96 40.09
N ILE A 147 12.11 2.18 40.38
CA ILE A 147 13.37 2.75 39.92
C ILE A 147 14.35 2.60 41.08
N ASP A 148 15.33 1.70 40.94
CA ASP A 148 16.55 1.69 41.77
C ASP A 148 17.61 2.64 41.18
#